data_AF-A0A9D5XW51-F1
#
_entry.id   AF-A0A9D5XW51-F1
#
_cell.length_a   1.000
_cell.length_b   1.000
_cell.length_c   1.000
_cell.angle_alpha   90.00
_cell.angle_beta   90.00
_cell.angle_gamma   90.00
#
_symmetry.space_group_name_H-M   'P 1'
#
loop_
_entity.id
_entity.type
_entity.pdbx_description
1 polymer ?
#
loop_
_entity_poly.entity_id
_entity_poly.type
_entity_poly.pdbx_seq_one_letter_code
_entity_poly.pdbx_strand_id
1 'polypeptide(L)'
;MNRQILIIPALIAVLLLAACNTPPIKTADKHFERAWLAYTTLRTDAAMGYFAEAADYYAEALEKESRVARYPSNRIKAGMSFYFAGEYERCIESMLDSRRTGERIWEADLFTSLAHARKGERDNAVGNLALFLEGMPPVRMLFDVVRTQVTAMETGADLGRSADLLEETLQKQVVDDIRRTLSPNTVMPLTERCNGTFWWRRNKQPCSASRDTGK
;
A
#
# COMPACT_ATOMS: atom_id res chain seq x y z
N MET A 1 -41.19 25.61 -43.43
CA MET A 1 -41.34 24.40 -42.60
C MET A 1 -39.97 23.75 -42.44
N ASN A 2 -39.24 24.04 -41.35
CA ASN A 2 -37.94 23.44 -41.01
C ASN A 2 -37.94 23.18 -39.50
N ARG A 3 -38.14 21.94 -39.08
CA ARG A 3 -38.24 21.56 -37.64
C ARG A 3 -37.37 20.36 -37.26
N GLN A 4 -36.41 19.97 -38.10
CA GLN A 4 -35.61 18.75 -37.94
C GLN A 4 -34.11 18.96 -37.61
N ILE A 5 -33.62 20.20 -37.48
CA ILE A 5 -32.15 20.47 -37.36
C ILE A 5 -31.70 20.71 -35.89
N LEU A 6 -32.58 20.59 -34.90
CA LEU A 6 -32.29 21.01 -33.50
C LEU A 6 -32.29 19.89 -32.44
N ILE A 7 -32.13 18.61 -32.83
CA ILE A 7 -32.13 17.49 -31.87
C ILE A 7 -30.74 16.84 -31.72
N ILE A 8 -29.83 17.04 -32.67
CA ILE A 8 -28.52 16.37 -32.69
C ILE A 8 -27.51 16.92 -31.65
N PRO A 9 -27.40 18.23 -31.34
CA PRO A 9 -26.40 18.69 -30.36
C PRO A 9 -26.76 18.35 -28.90
N ALA A 10 -28.04 18.07 -28.60
CA ALA A 10 -28.47 17.70 -27.25
C ALA A 10 -28.07 16.27 -26.85
N LEU A 11 -27.95 15.34 -27.82
CA LEU A 11 -27.55 13.96 -27.55
C LEU A 11 -26.04 13.81 -27.26
N ILE A 12 -25.21 14.67 -27.87
CA ILE A 12 -23.76 14.66 -27.66
C ILE A 12 -23.39 15.24 -26.27
N ALA A 13 -24.17 16.20 -25.75
CA ALA A 13 -23.98 16.77 -24.42
C ALA A 13 -24.29 15.77 -23.28
N VAL A 14 -25.23 14.85 -23.47
CA VAL A 14 -25.59 13.83 -22.46
C VAL A 14 -24.57 12.67 -22.43
N LEU A 15 -23.90 12.37 -23.54
CA LEU A 15 -22.85 11.34 -23.61
C LEU A 15 -21.51 11.79 -23.00
N LEU A 16 -21.22 13.10 -22.95
CA LEU A 16 -20.01 13.63 -22.30
C LEU A 16 -20.11 13.71 -20.77
N LEU A 17 -21.32 13.69 -20.20
CA LEU A 17 -21.55 13.66 -18.75
C LEU A 17 -21.55 12.24 -18.16
N ALA A 18 -21.47 11.21 -19.01
CA ALA A 18 -21.21 9.83 -18.61
C ALA A 18 -19.70 9.53 -18.52
N ALA A 19 -18.86 10.54 -18.23
CA ALA A 19 -17.49 10.32 -17.78
C ALA A 19 -17.54 9.36 -16.59
N CYS A 20 -17.12 8.12 -16.84
CA CYS A 20 -17.32 6.99 -15.96
C CYS A 20 -16.87 7.32 -14.52
N ASN A 21 -17.83 7.47 -13.61
CA ASN A 21 -17.59 7.62 -12.18
C ASN A 21 -17.03 6.31 -11.62
N THR A 22 -15.78 6.01 -11.97
CA THR A 22 -15.06 4.87 -11.44
C THR A 22 -14.89 5.14 -9.94
N PRO A 23 -15.36 4.25 -9.05
CA PRO A 23 -15.25 4.47 -7.62
C PRO A 23 -13.79 4.78 -7.26
N PRO A 24 -13.51 5.85 -6.48
CA PRO A 24 -12.13 6.29 -6.18
C PRO A 24 -11.24 5.14 -5.68
N ILE A 25 -11.80 4.22 -4.89
CA ILE A 25 -11.08 3.04 -4.39
C ILE A 25 -10.52 2.12 -5.50
N LYS A 26 -11.21 1.97 -6.63
CA LYS A 26 -10.72 1.15 -7.74
C LYS A 26 -9.57 1.83 -8.48
N THR A 27 -9.62 3.16 -8.56
CA THR A 27 -8.55 3.96 -9.15
C THR A 27 -7.33 3.95 -8.22
N ALA A 28 -7.54 4.17 -6.91
CA ALA A 28 -6.51 4.06 -5.88
C ALA A 28 -5.77 2.72 -5.94
N ASP A 29 -6.54 1.62 -5.99
CA ASP A 29 -5.97 0.28 -6.13
C ASP A 29 -5.08 0.21 -7.37
N LYS A 30 -5.56 0.57 -8.57
CA LYS A 30 -4.73 0.55 -9.79
C LYS A 30 -3.43 1.35 -9.69
N HIS A 31 -3.43 2.50 -9.02
CA HIS A 31 -2.20 3.27 -8.83
C HIS A 31 -1.27 2.59 -7.82
N PHE A 32 -1.80 2.07 -6.71
CA PHE A 32 -1.02 1.27 -5.76
C PHE A 32 -0.36 0.07 -6.45
N GLU A 33 -1.06 -0.59 -7.37
CA GLU A 33 -0.53 -1.72 -8.15
C GLU A 33 0.68 -1.33 -9.00
N ARG A 34 0.57 -0.21 -9.70
CA ARG A 34 1.66 0.34 -10.51
C ARG A 34 2.82 0.77 -9.63
N ALA A 35 2.53 1.38 -8.49
CA ALA A 35 3.53 1.75 -7.48
C ALA A 35 4.27 0.53 -6.97
N TRP A 36 3.56 -0.51 -6.57
CA TRP A 36 4.14 -1.75 -6.07
C TRP A 36 4.97 -2.49 -7.13
N LEU A 37 4.49 -2.53 -8.37
CA LEU A 37 5.24 -3.09 -9.48
C LEU A 37 6.53 -2.30 -9.73
N ALA A 38 6.48 -0.97 -9.74
CA ALA A 38 7.66 -0.14 -9.88
C ALA A 38 8.64 -0.32 -8.70
N TYR A 39 8.13 -0.34 -7.46
CA TYR A 39 8.88 -0.52 -6.23
C TYR A 39 9.63 -1.86 -6.22
N THR A 40 8.95 -2.95 -6.57
CA THR A 40 9.53 -4.31 -6.61
C THR A 40 10.39 -4.58 -7.86
N THR A 41 10.44 -3.63 -8.79
CA THR A 41 11.37 -3.62 -9.94
C THR A 41 12.46 -2.58 -9.80
N LEU A 42 12.64 -2.02 -8.59
CA LEU A 42 13.67 -1.03 -8.26
C LEU A 42 13.59 0.25 -9.11
N ARG A 43 12.41 0.58 -9.62
CA ARG A 43 12.11 1.84 -10.31
C ARG A 43 11.55 2.85 -9.30
N THR A 44 12.37 3.21 -8.31
CA THR A 44 11.93 3.93 -7.11
C THR A 44 11.26 5.27 -7.43
N ASP A 45 11.82 6.10 -8.33
CA ASP A 45 11.22 7.39 -8.68
C ASP A 45 9.80 7.24 -9.27
N ALA A 46 9.63 6.29 -10.19
CA ALA A 46 8.32 5.98 -10.76
C ALA A 46 7.36 5.42 -9.70
N ALA A 47 7.87 4.60 -8.77
CA ALA A 47 7.08 4.08 -7.66
C ALA A 47 6.54 5.20 -6.77
N MET A 48 7.38 6.19 -6.42
CA MET A 48 6.97 7.33 -5.59
C MET A 48 5.86 8.15 -6.27
N GLY A 49 5.98 8.40 -7.58
CA GLY A 49 4.93 9.07 -8.35
C GLY A 49 3.59 8.32 -8.30
N TYR A 50 3.60 7.00 -8.49
CA TYR A 50 2.38 6.21 -8.40
C TYR A 50 1.83 6.08 -6.97
N PHE A 51 2.68 6.06 -5.94
CA PHE A 51 2.21 6.09 -4.55
C PHE A 51 1.52 7.41 -4.21
N ALA A 52 2.05 8.55 -4.69
CA ALA A 52 1.40 9.84 -4.51
C ALA A 52 0.02 9.88 -5.18
N GLU A 53 -0.10 9.42 -6.43
CA GLU A 53 -1.40 9.30 -7.10
C GLU A 53 -2.35 8.34 -6.35
N ALA A 54 -1.84 7.22 -5.84
CA ALA A 54 -2.64 6.29 -5.04
C ALA A 54 -3.13 6.94 -3.73
N ALA A 55 -2.29 7.73 -3.06
CA ALA A 55 -2.63 8.45 -1.84
C ALA A 55 -3.82 9.40 -2.06
N ASP A 56 -3.80 10.19 -3.13
CA ASP A 56 -4.90 11.10 -3.48
C ASP A 56 -6.24 10.37 -3.69
N TYR A 57 -6.22 9.21 -4.36
CA TYR A 57 -7.46 8.46 -4.57
C TYR A 57 -7.90 7.68 -3.33
N TYR A 58 -6.98 7.21 -2.49
CA TYR A 58 -7.33 6.61 -1.20
C TYR A 58 -7.91 7.65 -0.25
N ALA A 59 -7.39 8.87 -0.26
CA ALA A 59 -7.94 10.02 0.46
C ALA A 59 -9.42 10.21 0.14
N GLU A 60 -9.73 10.40 -1.14
CA GLU A 60 -11.10 10.59 -1.61
C GLU A 60 -11.99 9.38 -1.28
N ALA A 61 -11.48 8.16 -1.40
CA ALA A 61 -12.22 6.95 -1.08
C ALA A 61 -12.58 6.82 0.41
N LEU A 62 -11.68 7.25 1.29
CA LEU A 62 -11.85 7.22 2.74
C LEU A 62 -12.80 8.33 3.23
N GLU A 63 -12.69 9.53 2.67
CA GLU A 63 -13.60 10.65 2.97
C GLU A 63 -15.05 10.36 2.57
N LYS A 64 -15.26 9.65 1.47
CA LYS A 64 -16.60 9.19 1.02
C LYS A 64 -17.14 8.02 1.83
N GLU A 65 -16.42 7.58 2.86
CA GLU A 65 -16.81 6.51 3.77
C GLU A 65 -17.17 5.20 3.06
N SER A 66 -16.44 4.89 1.99
CA SER A 66 -16.62 3.66 1.24
C SER A 66 -16.38 2.45 2.14
N ARG A 67 -17.39 1.59 2.30
CA ARG A 67 -17.28 0.32 3.05
C ARG A 67 -16.07 -0.50 2.62
N VAL A 68 -15.77 -0.50 1.32
CA VAL A 68 -14.62 -1.24 0.76
C VAL A 68 -13.30 -0.60 1.17
N ALA A 69 -13.21 0.74 1.16
CA ALA A 69 -11.99 1.44 1.57
C ALA A 69 -11.65 1.20 3.06
N ARG A 70 -12.65 0.88 3.88
CA ARG A 70 -12.49 0.54 5.30
C ARG A 70 -11.97 -0.88 5.58
N TYR A 71 -11.82 -1.76 4.57
CA TYR A 71 -11.21 -3.06 4.79
C TYR A 71 -9.74 -2.92 5.24
N PRO A 72 -9.24 -3.75 6.17
CA PRO A 72 -7.88 -3.63 6.68
C PRO A 72 -6.82 -3.60 5.58
N SER A 73 -6.94 -4.47 4.56
CA SER A 73 -6.00 -4.47 3.43
C SER A 73 -6.00 -3.16 2.65
N ASN A 74 -7.15 -2.50 2.47
CA ASN A 74 -7.22 -1.21 1.79
C ASN A 74 -6.67 -0.08 2.67
N ARG A 75 -6.89 -0.13 3.98
CA ARG A 75 -6.29 0.81 4.95
C ARG A 75 -4.77 0.71 4.98
N ILE A 76 -4.21 -0.51 4.91
CA ILE A 76 -2.75 -0.68 4.81
C ILE A 76 -2.21 -0.11 3.49
N LYS A 77 -2.85 -0.40 2.35
CA LYS A 77 -2.43 0.19 1.06
C LYS A 77 -2.50 1.72 1.07
N ALA A 78 -3.56 2.27 1.65
CA ALA A 78 -3.70 3.71 1.86
C ALA A 78 -2.56 4.25 2.73
N GLY A 79 -2.30 3.64 3.89
CA GLY A 79 -1.23 4.06 4.79
C GLY A 79 0.16 4.02 4.15
N MET A 80 0.47 2.96 3.39
CA MET A 80 1.73 2.86 2.65
C MET A 80 1.84 3.94 1.56
N SER A 81 0.74 4.23 0.87
CA SER A 81 0.69 5.28 -0.16
C SER A 81 0.91 6.66 0.46
N PHE A 82 0.22 6.96 1.57
CA PHE A 82 0.41 8.19 2.34
C PHE A 82 1.85 8.33 2.83
N TYR A 83 2.45 7.24 3.33
CA TYR A 83 3.83 7.25 3.77
C TYR A 83 4.80 7.70 2.66
N PHE A 84 4.73 7.04 1.50
CA PHE A 84 5.60 7.37 0.36
C PHE A 84 5.27 8.71 -0.29
N ALA A 85 4.06 9.23 -0.09
CA ALA A 85 3.66 10.59 -0.48
C ALA A 85 4.14 11.66 0.53
N GLY A 86 4.70 11.28 1.68
CA GLY A 86 5.11 12.20 2.75
C GLY A 86 3.97 12.67 3.66
N GLU A 87 2.78 12.06 3.55
CA GLU A 87 1.59 12.36 4.35
C GLU A 87 1.57 11.53 5.65
N TYR A 88 2.54 11.78 6.54
CA TYR A 88 2.82 10.91 7.69
C TYR A 88 1.66 10.78 8.68
N GLU A 89 0.91 11.86 8.97
CA GLU A 89 -0.27 11.82 9.84
C GLU A 89 -1.34 10.85 9.31
N ARG A 90 -1.62 10.89 8.01
CA ARG A 90 -2.63 10.04 7.37
C ARG A 90 -2.17 8.59 7.26
N CYS A 91 -0.86 8.39 7.09
CA CYS A 91 -0.25 7.08 7.25
C CYS A 91 -0.55 6.51 8.63
N ILE A 92 -0.19 7.24 9.70
CA ILE A 92 -0.43 6.82 11.09
C ILE A 92 -1.91 6.50 11.32
N GLU A 93 -2.82 7.40 10.94
CA GLU A 93 -4.26 7.20 11.09
C GLU A 93 -4.73 5.93 10.38
N SER A 94 -4.36 5.76 9.10
CA SER A 94 -4.76 4.60 8.31
C SER A 94 -4.24 3.28 8.89
N MET A 95 -3.00 3.27 9.38
CA MET A 95 -2.40 2.11 10.02
C MET A 95 -3.09 1.77 11.35
N LEU A 96 -3.38 2.76 12.19
CA LEU A 96 -4.09 2.54 13.46
C LEU A 96 -5.52 2.04 13.22
N ASP A 97 -6.22 2.60 12.23
CA ASP A 97 -7.56 2.16 11.84
C ASP A 97 -7.57 0.71 11.35
N SER A 98 -6.52 0.29 10.63
CA SER A 98 -6.41 -1.09 10.14
C SER A 98 -6.34 -2.13 11.27
N ARG A 99 -5.85 -1.74 12.46
CA ARG A 99 -5.71 -2.61 13.64
C ARG A 99 -7.03 -2.84 14.38
N ARG A 100 -8.07 -2.04 14.12
CA ARG A 100 -9.37 -2.14 14.84
C ARG A 100 -10.09 -3.48 14.65
N THR A 101 -9.69 -4.28 13.66
CA THR A 101 -10.24 -5.62 13.43
C THR A 101 -9.63 -6.71 14.32
N GLY A 102 -8.64 -6.37 15.16
CA GLY A 102 -7.98 -7.32 16.07
C GLY A 102 -6.92 -8.20 15.39
N GLU A 103 -6.76 -8.09 14.07
CA GLU A 103 -5.67 -8.76 13.34
C GLU A 103 -4.39 -7.94 13.47
N ARG A 104 -3.30 -8.58 13.91
CA ARG A 104 -1.98 -7.94 13.97
C ARG A 104 -1.37 -7.94 12.57
N ILE A 105 -1.27 -6.75 11.99
CA ILE A 105 -0.70 -6.54 10.65
C ILE A 105 0.65 -5.84 10.81
N TRP A 106 1.74 -6.55 10.52
CA TRP A 106 3.09 -6.02 10.75
C TRP A 106 3.42 -4.78 9.93
N GLU A 107 2.82 -4.60 8.74
CA GLU A 107 2.96 -3.36 7.97
C GLU A 107 2.40 -2.18 8.75
N ALA A 108 1.33 -2.36 9.53
CA ALA A 108 0.78 -1.29 10.34
C ALA A 108 1.75 -0.86 11.43
N ASP A 109 2.45 -1.79 12.09
CA ASP A 109 3.45 -1.47 13.11
C ASP A 109 4.68 -0.79 12.48
N LEU A 110 5.19 -1.34 11.37
CA LEU A 110 6.34 -0.80 10.66
C LEU A 110 6.09 0.62 10.13
N PHE A 111 5.04 0.82 9.34
CA PHE A 111 4.81 2.11 8.68
C PHE A 111 4.36 3.20 9.65
N THR A 112 3.65 2.86 10.74
CA THR A 112 3.42 3.82 11.83
C THR A 112 4.74 4.26 12.46
N SER A 113 5.66 3.31 12.72
CA SER A 113 6.98 3.65 13.25
C SER A 113 7.76 4.56 12.30
N LEU A 114 7.83 4.19 11.02
CA LEU A 114 8.53 4.97 10.00
C LEU A 114 7.98 6.40 9.91
N ALA A 115 6.66 6.56 9.90
CA ALA A 115 6.01 7.86 9.90
C ALA A 115 6.39 8.70 11.13
N HIS A 116 6.37 8.12 12.34
CA HIS A 116 6.83 8.80 13.54
C HIS A 116 8.32 9.18 13.47
N ALA A 117 9.19 8.29 12.95
CA ALA A 117 10.61 8.57 12.78
C ALA A 117 10.84 9.76 11.84
N ARG A 118 10.13 9.82 10.70
CA ARG A 118 10.18 10.95 9.75
C ARG A 118 9.70 12.27 10.35
N LYS A 119 8.80 12.21 11.33
CA LYS A 119 8.33 13.36 12.10
C LYS A 119 9.24 13.77 13.27
N GLY A 120 10.31 13.02 13.54
CA GLY A 120 11.19 13.27 14.69
C GLY A 120 10.67 12.72 16.02
N GLU A 121 9.63 11.90 16.01
CA GLU A 121 8.95 11.39 17.21
C GLU A 121 9.55 10.05 17.68
N ARG A 122 10.73 10.11 18.31
CA ARG A 122 11.53 8.93 18.71
C ARG A 122 10.75 7.88 19.50
N ASP A 123 10.11 8.27 20.59
CA ASP A 123 9.48 7.33 21.52
C ASP A 123 8.33 6.55 20.84
N ASN A 124 7.55 7.26 20.01
CA ASN A 124 6.48 6.65 19.22
C ASN A 124 7.03 5.71 18.14
N ALA A 125 8.14 6.08 17.50
CA ALA A 125 8.80 5.24 16.49
C ALA A 125 9.31 3.93 17.13
N VAL A 126 10.05 4.03 18.25
CA VAL A 126 10.58 2.89 19.01
C VAL A 126 9.45 2.00 19.51
N GLY A 127 8.39 2.59 20.10
CA GLY A 127 7.24 1.84 20.60
C GLY A 127 6.55 1.00 19.52
N ASN A 128 6.38 1.56 18.32
CA ASN A 128 5.79 0.80 17.21
C ASN A 128 6.73 -0.28 16.64
N LEU A 129 8.06 -0.08 16.66
CA LEU A 129 8.99 -1.17 16.30
C LEU A 129 9.00 -2.29 17.34
N ALA A 130 8.82 -1.98 18.63
CA ALA A 130 8.66 -3.00 19.66
C ALA A 130 7.42 -3.86 19.38
N LEU A 131 6.29 -3.22 19.04
CA LEU A 131 5.09 -3.94 18.59
C LEU A 131 5.36 -4.77 17.33
N PHE A 132 6.14 -4.27 16.36
CA PHE A 132 6.52 -5.09 15.21
C PHE A 132 7.29 -6.35 15.65
N LEU A 133 8.27 -6.23 16.56
CA LEU A 133 9.09 -7.36 17.01
C LEU A 133 8.29 -8.40 17.80
N GLU A 134 7.42 -7.97 18.69
CA GLU A 134 6.51 -8.85 19.43
C GLU A 134 5.56 -9.65 18.51
N GLY A 135 5.24 -9.11 17.33
CA GLY A 135 4.41 -9.79 16.34
C GLY A 135 5.08 -10.97 15.66
N MET A 136 6.40 -11.15 15.84
CA MET A 136 7.22 -12.16 15.17
C MET A 136 6.89 -12.31 13.67
N PRO A 137 6.92 -11.20 12.92
CA PRO A 137 6.44 -11.20 11.55
C PRO A 137 7.34 -12.08 10.66
N PRO A 138 6.80 -12.69 9.60
CA PRO A 138 7.53 -13.64 8.76
C PRO A 138 8.53 -12.98 7.78
N VAL A 139 9.14 -11.85 8.16
CA VAL A 139 10.03 -11.01 7.36
C VAL A 139 11.43 -10.99 7.99
N ARG A 140 12.15 -12.10 7.87
CA ARG A 140 13.39 -12.36 8.63
C ARG A 140 14.45 -11.26 8.49
N MET A 141 14.75 -10.80 7.27
CA MET A 141 15.79 -9.79 7.07
C MET A 141 15.41 -8.47 7.75
N LEU A 142 14.15 -8.06 7.60
CA LEU A 142 13.63 -6.86 8.21
C LEU A 142 13.62 -6.97 9.75
N PHE A 143 13.26 -8.15 10.28
CA PHE A 143 13.25 -8.39 11.72
C PHE A 143 14.62 -8.12 12.38
N ASP A 144 15.69 -8.64 11.78
CA ASP A 144 17.05 -8.43 12.30
C ASP A 144 17.44 -6.95 12.30
N VAL A 145 17.12 -6.22 11.22
CA VAL A 145 17.41 -4.78 11.11
C VAL A 145 16.55 -3.98 12.08
N VAL A 146 15.27 -4.29 12.23
CA VAL A 146 14.38 -3.62 13.22
C VAL A 146 14.96 -3.74 14.62
N ARG A 147 15.40 -4.93 15.04
CA ARG A 147 16.00 -5.12 16.36
C ARG A 147 17.23 -4.22 16.56
N THR A 148 18.09 -4.13 15.56
CA THR A 148 19.26 -3.23 15.62
C THR A 148 18.84 -1.75 15.65
N GLN A 149 17.86 -1.35 14.86
CA GLN A 149 17.41 0.03 14.79
C GLN A 149 16.67 0.48 16.05
N VAL A 150 15.94 -0.40 16.73
CA VAL A 150 15.34 -0.10 18.05
C VAL A 150 16.42 0.36 19.02
N THR A 151 17.47 -0.44 19.23
CA THR A 151 18.58 -0.08 20.12
C THR A 151 19.33 1.17 19.66
N ALA A 152 19.51 1.35 18.34
CA ALA A 152 20.17 2.54 17.80
C ALA A 152 19.35 3.81 18.07
N MET A 153 18.03 3.79 17.81
CA MET A 153 17.14 4.93 18.07
C MET A 153 17.08 5.27 19.57
N GLU A 154 17.02 4.26 20.45
CA GLU A 154 17.05 4.42 21.91
C GLU A 154 18.33 5.10 22.40
N THR A 155 19.46 4.84 21.74
CA THR A 155 20.77 5.44 22.05
C THR A 155 21.02 6.78 21.34
N GLY A 156 20.01 7.32 20.67
CA GLY A 156 20.06 8.65 20.07
C GLY A 156 20.55 8.69 18.62
N ALA A 157 20.49 7.58 17.88
CA ALA A 157 20.74 7.60 16.44
C ALA A 157 19.77 8.55 15.71
N ASP A 158 20.21 8.98 14.51
CA ASP A 158 19.41 9.82 13.62
C ASP A 158 18.19 9.04 13.09
N LEU A 159 17.00 9.57 13.37
CA LEU A 159 15.73 8.90 13.04
C LEU A 159 15.51 8.79 11.53
N GLY A 160 15.93 9.80 10.76
CA GLY A 160 15.83 9.80 9.31
C GLY A 160 16.65 8.67 8.70
N ARG A 161 17.92 8.55 9.08
CA ARG A 161 18.81 7.46 8.67
C ARG A 161 18.29 6.09 9.07
N SER A 162 17.74 5.96 10.28
CA SER A 162 17.15 4.70 10.72
C SER A 162 15.92 4.33 9.89
N ALA A 163 15.06 5.29 9.55
CA ALA A 163 13.93 5.08 8.65
C ALA A 163 14.39 4.65 7.23
N ASP A 164 15.41 5.32 6.68
CA ASP A 164 15.99 4.96 5.37
C ASP A 164 16.47 3.50 5.33
N LEU A 165 17.19 3.05 6.37
CA LEU A 165 17.71 1.67 6.46
C LEU A 165 16.58 0.64 6.56
N LEU A 166 15.52 0.96 7.28
CA LEU A 166 14.34 0.08 7.42
C LEU A 166 13.59 -0.03 6.09
N GLU A 167 13.41 1.08 5.37
CA GLU A 167 12.79 1.10 4.05
C GLU A 167 13.59 0.32 3.00
N GLU A 168 14.90 0.53 2.96
CA GLU A 168 15.80 -0.20 2.05
C GLU A 168 15.72 -1.70 2.32
N THR A 169 15.74 -2.09 3.60
CA THR A 169 15.64 -3.48 4.02
C THR A 169 14.27 -4.07 3.68
N LEU A 170 13.19 -3.31 3.88
CA LEU A 170 11.83 -3.70 3.47
C LEU A 170 11.78 -3.97 1.97
N GLN A 171 12.28 -3.05 1.14
CA GLN A 171 12.29 -3.21 -0.32
C GLN A 171 13.02 -4.49 -0.72
N LYS A 172 14.22 -4.69 -0.14
CA LYS A 172 15.05 -5.87 -0.38
C LYS A 172 14.35 -7.17 0.02
N GLN A 173 13.77 -7.23 1.22
CA GLN A 173 13.02 -8.38 1.70
C GLN A 173 11.84 -8.70 0.78
N VAL A 174 11.05 -7.71 0.38
CA VAL A 174 9.90 -7.90 -0.52
C VAL A 174 10.34 -8.43 -1.89
N VAL A 175 11.39 -7.84 -2.47
CA VAL A 175 11.94 -8.30 -3.77
C VAL A 175 12.41 -9.75 -3.68
N ASP A 176 13.11 -10.10 -2.59
CA ASP A 176 13.59 -11.46 -2.36
C ASP A 176 12.43 -12.45 -2.16
N ASP A 177 11.40 -12.10 -1.39
CA ASP A 177 10.23 -12.95 -1.15
C ASP A 177 9.44 -13.22 -2.43
N ILE A 178 9.22 -12.17 -3.24
CA ILE A 178 8.60 -12.31 -4.55
C ILE A 178 9.45 -13.19 -5.45
N ARG A 179 10.77 -13.00 -5.51
CA ARG A 179 11.67 -13.81 -6.33
C ARG A 179 11.63 -15.29 -5.92
N ARG A 180 11.66 -15.58 -4.61
CA ARG A 180 11.53 -16.94 -4.07
C ARG A 180 10.17 -17.55 -4.42
N THR A 181 9.11 -16.76 -4.35
CA THR A 181 7.75 -17.21 -4.70
C THR A 181 7.63 -17.50 -6.20
N LEU A 182 8.25 -16.70 -7.07
CA LEU A 182 8.24 -16.89 -8.53
C LEU A 182 9.24 -17.94 -9.04
N SER A 183 10.05 -18.54 -8.17
CA SER A 183 11.02 -19.58 -8.57
C SER A 183 10.32 -20.81 -9.19
N PRO A 184 10.85 -21.39 -10.28
CA PRO A 184 10.30 -22.61 -10.89
C PRO A 184 10.16 -23.78 -9.92
N ASN A 185 10.97 -23.79 -8.85
CA ASN A 185 11.00 -24.87 -7.85
C ASN A 185 10.01 -24.68 -6.70
N THR A 186 9.24 -23.58 -6.66
CA THR A 186 8.28 -23.32 -5.58
C THR A 186 6.92 -23.95 -5.93
N VAL A 187 6.55 -25.02 -5.22
CA VAL A 187 5.29 -25.79 -5.37
C VAL A 187 4.08 -25.07 -4.75
N MET A 188 3.95 -23.77 -4.98
CA MET A 188 2.77 -23.02 -4.53
C MET A 188 1.92 -22.62 -5.74
N PRO A 189 0.66 -23.08 -5.83
CA PRO A 189 -0.24 -22.74 -6.92
C PRO A 189 -0.34 -21.22 -7.15
N LEU A 190 -0.42 -20.80 -8.41
CA LEU A 190 -0.57 -19.38 -8.75
C LEU A 190 -1.83 -18.76 -8.14
N THR A 191 -2.91 -19.54 -8.03
CA THR A 191 -4.20 -19.12 -7.43
C THR A 191 -4.07 -18.76 -5.95
N GLU A 192 -3.20 -19.46 -5.19
CA GLU A 192 -2.94 -19.18 -3.77
C GLU A 192 -2.08 -17.92 -3.54
N ARG A 193 -1.41 -17.40 -4.59
CA ARG A 193 -0.71 -16.10 -4.55
C ARG A 193 -1.68 -14.93 -4.67
N CYS A 194 -2.93 -15.22 -5.00
CA CYS A 194 -3.84 -14.32 -5.68
C CYS A 194 -5.21 -14.16 -5.05
N ASN A 195 -5.57 -15.08 -4.17
CA ASN A 195 -6.81 -15.11 -3.43
C ASN A 195 -6.75 -14.34 -2.09
N GLY A 196 -5.59 -13.78 -1.75
CA GLY A 196 -5.33 -13.21 -0.43
C GLY A 196 -5.63 -11.71 -0.30
N THR A 197 -6.26 -11.32 0.81
CA THR A 197 -5.96 -10.04 1.44
C THR A 197 -4.44 -9.95 1.59
N PHE A 198 -3.82 -8.81 1.26
CA PHE A 198 -2.35 -8.65 1.28
C PHE A 198 -1.57 -9.37 0.16
N TRP A 199 -2.14 -9.51 -1.04
CA TRP A 199 -1.48 -10.14 -2.21
C TRP A 199 -0.09 -9.59 -2.52
N TRP A 200 0.16 -8.31 -2.24
CA TRP A 200 1.41 -7.61 -2.57
C TRP A 200 2.63 -8.17 -1.82
N ARG A 201 2.40 -8.89 -0.71
CA ARG A 201 3.46 -9.63 0.01
C ARG A 201 4.10 -10.74 -0.84
N ARG A 202 3.41 -11.25 -1.86
CA ARG A 202 3.81 -12.46 -2.62
C ARG A 202 3.83 -12.26 -4.13
N ASN A 203 3.41 -11.10 -4.63
CA ASN A 203 3.30 -10.83 -6.05
C ASN A 203 3.69 -9.39 -6.40
N LYS A 204 4.16 -9.17 -7.64
CA LYS A 204 4.59 -7.84 -8.13
C LYS A 204 3.43 -6.95 -8.53
N GLN A 205 2.29 -7.53 -8.86
CA GLN A 205 1.05 -6.87 -9.27
C GLN A 205 -0.11 -7.70 -8.73
N PRO A 206 -1.32 -7.15 -8.56
CA PRO A 206 -2.42 -7.95 -8.12
C PRO A 206 -2.69 -8.99 -9.15
N CYS A 207 -3.28 -10.03 -8.62
CA CYS A 207 -3.77 -11.06 -9.47
C CYS A 207 -4.94 -10.50 -10.22
N SER A 208 -4.80 -10.47 -11.55
CA SER A 208 -5.95 -10.42 -12.43
C SER A 208 -6.91 -11.46 -11.88
N ALA A 209 -8.09 -11.03 -11.44
CA ALA A 209 -9.18 -11.96 -11.12
C ALA A 209 -9.17 -12.93 -12.30
N SER A 210 -8.80 -14.19 -12.05
CA SER A 210 -8.80 -15.18 -13.11
C SER A 210 -10.19 -15.08 -13.69
N ARG A 211 -10.30 -14.82 -15.00
CA ARG A 211 -11.56 -15.07 -15.70
C ARG A 211 -12.03 -16.40 -15.16
N ASP A 212 -13.20 -16.41 -14.50
CA ASP A 212 -13.90 -17.64 -14.21
C ASP A 212 -13.85 -18.41 -15.53
N THR A 213 -12.99 -19.42 -15.60
CA THR A 213 -13.10 -20.41 -16.65
C THR A 213 -14.29 -21.23 -16.20
N GLY A 214 -15.48 -20.68 -16.44
CA GLY A 214 -16.73 -21.40 -16.35
C GLY A 214 -16.53 -22.69 -17.15
N LYS A 215 -16.41 -23.77 -16.40
CA LYS A 215 -16.50 -25.14 -16.87
C LYS A 215 -17.47 -25.83 -15.93
#